data_AF-A0A9N9KFQ8-F1
#
_entry.id   AF-A0A9N9KFQ8-F1
#
_cell.length_a   1.000
_cell.length_b   1.000
_cell.length_c   1.000
_cell.angle_alpha   90.00
_cell.angle_beta   90.00
_cell.angle_gamma   90.00
#
_symmetry.space_group_name_H-M   'P 1'
#
loop_
_entity.id
_entity.type
_entity.pdbx_description
1 polymer ?
#
loop_
_entity_poly.entity_id
_entity_poly.type
_entity_poly.pdbx_seq_one_letter_code
_entity_poly.pdbx_strand_id
1 'polypeptide(L)'
;MPPKSKNMHAETIKHLWDIGIRNASEIKQRTNIPTSTIYYNIVKLKKTGSIAHKKRQGRPKKITAESSRAIAQFVRRNPSVSSRTLANKLFKKGVK
;
A
#
# COMPACT_ATOMS: atom_id res chain seq x y z
N MET A 1 -20.44 2.26 -1.02
CA MET A 1 -20.01 2.35 0.40
C MET A 1 -18.88 3.36 0.51
N PRO A 2 -19.02 4.44 1.30
CA PRO A 2 -17.92 5.37 1.56
C PRO A 2 -16.80 4.65 2.33
N PRO A 3 -15.52 4.97 2.08
CA PRO A 3 -14.40 4.27 2.71
C PRO A 3 -14.39 4.47 4.23
N LYS A 4 -14.16 3.36 4.93
CA LYS A 4 -14.05 3.19 6.39
C LYS A 4 -13.19 4.30 7.03
N SER A 5 -13.79 5.06 7.95
CA SER A 5 -13.27 6.16 8.79
C SER A 5 -11.85 6.66 8.53
N LYS A 6 -11.74 7.93 8.12
CA LYS A 6 -10.51 8.73 8.24
C LYS A 6 -9.95 8.64 9.66
N ASN A 7 -8.65 8.47 9.80
CA ASN A 7 -7.96 8.35 11.08
C ASN A 7 -7.95 9.74 11.75
N MET A 8 -8.96 10.02 12.60
CA MET A 8 -9.24 11.34 13.16
C MET A 8 -8.02 11.98 13.84
N HIS A 9 -7.22 11.20 14.57
CA HIS A 9 -5.97 11.68 15.17
C HIS A 9 -4.96 12.18 14.13
N ALA A 10 -4.79 11.46 13.03
CA ALA A 10 -3.86 11.85 11.98
C ALA A 10 -4.31 13.13 11.27
N GLU A 11 -5.63 13.30 11.08
CA GLU A 11 -6.20 14.53 10.52
C GLU A 11 -6.01 15.72 11.46
N THR A 12 -6.28 15.57 12.77
CA THR A 12 -6.03 16.62 13.76
C THR A 12 -4.55 17.01 13.80
N ILE A 13 -3.64 16.04 13.82
CA ILE A 13 -2.19 16.31 13.80
C ILE A 13 -1.79 17.02 12.50
N LYS A 14 -2.34 16.63 11.36
CA LYS A 14 -2.09 17.30 10.08
C LYS A 14 -2.59 18.74 10.10
N HIS A 15 -3.78 18.98 10.63
CA HIS A 15 -4.30 20.34 10.75
C HIS A 15 -3.39 21.23 11.61
N LEU A 16 -2.96 20.73 12.78
CA LEU A 16 -2.01 21.43 13.65
C LEU A 16 -0.66 21.68 12.96
N TRP A 17 -0.19 20.71 12.19
CA TRP A 17 1.02 20.83 11.39
C TRP A 17 0.92 21.92 10.31
N ASP A 18 -0.21 21.98 9.61
CA ASP A 18 -0.48 22.92 8.52
C ASP A 18 -0.57 24.36 9.05
N ILE A 19 -1.06 24.57 10.27
CA ILE A 19 -1.08 25.89 10.95
C ILE A 19 0.25 26.23 11.65
N GLY A 20 1.28 25.38 11.51
CA GLY A 20 2.64 25.64 12.01
C GLY A 20 2.97 25.05 13.39
N ILE A 21 2.04 24.38 14.06
CA ILE A 21 2.29 23.72 15.35
C ILE A 21 2.92 22.36 15.10
N ARG A 22 4.25 22.28 15.28
CA ARG A 22 5.05 21.09 14.98
C ARG A 22 5.67 20.42 16.20
N ASN A 23 5.50 21.02 17.38
CA ASN A 23 6.02 20.49 18.64
C ASN A 23 5.12 19.37 19.17
N ALA A 24 5.69 18.18 19.39
CA ALA A 24 4.94 17.01 19.85
C ALA A 24 4.33 17.20 21.26
N SER A 25 5.01 17.91 22.16
CA SER A 25 4.52 18.18 23.51
C SER A 25 3.29 19.09 23.47
N GLU A 26 3.35 20.14 22.65
CA GLU A 26 2.24 21.07 22.46
C GLU A 26 1.03 20.40 21.81
N ILE A 27 1.25 19.55 20.81
CA ILE A 27 0.18 18.77 20.18
C ILE A 27 -0.48 17.85 21.21
N LYS A 28 0.30 17.20 22.09
CA LYS A 28 -0.23 16.34 23.15
C LYS A 28 -1.12 17.12 24.11
N GLN A 29 -0.66 18.28 24.58
CA GLN A 29 -1.43 19.14 25.49
C GLN A 29 -2.76 19.58 24.88
N ARG A 30 -2.78 19.90 23.57
CA ARG A 30 -3.99 20.38 22.88
C ARG A 30 -4.99 19.28 22.51
N THR A 31 -4.56 18.03 22.38
CA THR A 31 -5.38 16.97 21.74
C THR A 31 -5.56 15.70 22.57
N ASN A 32 -4.78 15.53 23.64
CA ASN A 32 -4.69 14.30 24.44
C ASN A 32 -4.39 13.03 23.61
N ILE A 33 -3.78 13.19 22.43
CA ILE A 33 -3.36 12.06 21.59
C ILE A 33 -2.12 11.39 22.20
N PRO A 34 -2.01 10.05 22.17
CA PRO A 34 -0.82 9.35 22.64
C PRO A 34 0.47 9.86 21.97
N THR A 35 1.50 10.08 22.78
CA THR A 35 2.79 10.61 22.34
C THR A 35 3.39 9.82 21.17
N SER A 36 3.28 8.49 21.19
CA SER A 36 3.77 7.61 20.12
C SER A 36 3.07 7.87 18.77
N THR A 37 1.76 8.09 18.78
CA THR A 37 0.97 8.44 17.60
C THR A 37 1.36 9.79 17.04
N ILE A 38 1.62 10.78 17.91
CA ILE A 38 2.09 12.11 17.50
C ILE A 38 3.44 12.00 16.80
N TYR A 39 4.43 11.36 17.42
CA TYR A 39 5.76 11.19 16.82
C TYR A 39 5.71 10.44 15.49
N TYR A 40 4.95 9.34 15.43
CA TYR A 40 4.78 8.57 14.19
C TYR A 40 4.27 9.45 13.04
N ASN A 41 3.23 10.25 13.28
CA ASN A 41 2.65 11.12 12.25
C ASN A 41 3.55 12.30 11.90
N ILE A 42 4.24 12.91 12.87
CA ILE A 42 5.22 13.98 12.60
C ILE A 42 6.34 13.47 11.69
N VAL A 43 6.93 12.31 11.99
CA VAL A 43 7.98 11.71 11.15
C VAL A 43 7.45 11.45 9.74
N LYS A 44 6.21 10.96 9.64
CA LYS A 44 5.55 10.69 8.36
C LYS A 44 5.30 11.97 7.55
N LEU A 45 4.82 13.04 8.20
CA LEU A 45 4.59 14.35 7.61
C LEU A 45 5.90 14.99 7.14
N LYS A 46 6.97 14.92 7.94
CA LYS A 46 8.31 15.38 7.52
C LYS A 46 8.81 14.67 6.27
N LYS A 47 8.57 13.35 6.17
CA LYS A 47 9.06 12.53 5.06
C LYS A 47 8.27 12.67 3.77
N THR A 48 6.94 12.83 3.87
CA THR A 48 6.04 12.68 2.71
C THR A 48 5.07 13.83 2.53
N GLY A 49 4.96 14.75 3.49
CA GLY A 49 3.92 15.78 3.51
C GLY A 49 2.49 15.25 3.67
N SER A 50 2.32 13.93 3.87
CA SER A 50 1.02 13.28 3.84
C SER A 50 0.81 12.32 5.01
N ILE A 51 -0.42 12.28 5.50
CA ILE A 51 -0.87 11.28 6.48
C ILE A 51 -1.42 10.01 5.83
N ALA A 52 -1.48 9.95 4.50
CA ALA A 52 -2.00 8.80 3.78
C ALA A 52 -1.22 7.52 4.13
N HIS A 53 -1.92 6.43 4.41
CA HIS A 53 -1.27 5.15 4.66
C HIS A 53 -0.58 4.67 3.38
N LYS A 54 0.72 4.40 3.46
CA LYS A 54 1.44 3.74 2.38
C LYS A 54 0.83 2.34 2.19
N LYS A 55 0.38 2.05 0.98
CA LYS A 55 -0.08 0.71 0.63
C LYS A 55 1.05 -0.28 0.91
N ARG A 56 0.75 -1.34 1.65
CA ARG A 56 1.70 -2.43 1.87
C ARG A 56 2.00 -3.07 0.52
N GLN A 57 3.28 -3.19 0.18
CA GLN A 57 3.73 -4.00 -0.94
C GLN A 57 3.54 -5.44 -0.48
N GLY A 58 2.43 -6.08 -0.85
CA GLY A 58 2.16 -7.47 -0.49
C GLY A 58 3.25 -8.42 -1.00
N ARG A 59 3.06 -9.73 -0.84
CA ARG A 59 4.03 -10.71 -1.33
C ARG A 59 4.30 -10.51 -2.83
N PRO A 60 5.56 -10.30 -3.26
CA PRO A 60 5.90 -10.23 -4.68
C PRO A 60 5.41 -11.49 -5.40
N LYS A 61 4.68 -11.31 -6.50
CA LYS A 61 4.21 -12.43 -7.31
C LYS A 61 5.30 -12.81 -8.31
N LYS A 62 5.53 -14.12 -8.47
CA LYS A 62 6.45 -14.65 -9.49
C LYS A 62 5.96 -14.41 -10.92
N ILE A 63 4.64 -14.35 -11.09
CA ILE A 63 4.01 -14.10 -12.40
C ILE A 63 3.38 -12.71 -12.45
N THR A 64 3.54 -12.03 -13.58
CA THR A 64 2.88 -10.75 -13.84
C THR A 64 1.38 -10.97 -14.14
N ALA A 65 0.60 -9.90 -14.07
CA ALA A 65 -0.82 -9.95 -14.41
C ALA A 65 -1.06 -10.30 -15.90
N GLU A 66 -0.14 -9.94 -16.78
CA GLU A 66 -0.18 -10.32 -18.20
C GLU A 66 0.07 -11.81 -18.40
N SER A 67 1.11 -12.34 -17.75
CA SER A 67 1.44 -13.77 -17.81
C SER A 67 0.29 -14.62 -17.26
N SER A 68 -0.33 -14.19 -16.16
CA SER A 68 -1.52 -14.87 -15.60
C SER A 68 -2.68 -14.91 -16.59
N ARG A 69 -2.95 -13.82 -17.32
CA ARG A 69 -3.98 -13.79 -18.38
C ARG A 69 -3.64 -14.73 -19.53
N ALA A 70 -2.38 -14.78 -19.95
CA ALA A 70 -1.92 -15.69 -21.00
C ALA A 70 -2.09 -17.17 -20.60
N ILE A 71 -1.77 -17.54 -19.35
CA ILE A 71 -2.03 -18.88 -18.81
C ILE A 71 -3.50 -19.24 -18.93
N ALA A 72 -4.38 -18.34 -18.45
CA ALA A 72 -5.82 -18.57 -18.50
C ALA A 72 -6.33 -18.79 -19.93
N GLN A 73 -5.82 -18.03 -20.91
CA GLN A 73 -6.16 -18.22 -22.32
C GLN A 73 -5.67 -19.57 -22.87
N PHE A 74 -4.46 -20.00 -22.51
CA PHE A 74 -3.93 -21.30 -22.95
C PHE A 74 -4.75 -22.46 -22.39
N VAL A 75 -5.11 -22.41 -21.11
CA VAL A 75 -5.96 -23.43 -20.47
C VAL A 75 -7.37 -23.43 -21.08
N ARG A 76 -7.94 -22.26 -21.38
CA ARG A 76 -9.26 -22.19 -22.05
C ARG A 76 -9.25 -22.80 -23.45
N ARG A 77 -8.18 -22.60 -24.22
CA ARG A 77 -8.06 -23.14 -25.59
C ARG A 77 -7.75 -24.64 -25.60
N ASN A 78 -7.01 -25.13 -24.61
CA ASN A 78 -6.71 -26.54 -24.43
C ASN A 78 -6.69 -26.88 -22.93
N PRO A 79 -7.81 -27.36 -22.37
CA PRO A 79 -7.92 -27.68 -20.95
C PRO A 79 -6.96 -28.77 -20.47
N SER A 80 -6.54 -29.67 -21.37
CA SER A 80 -5.64 -30.79 -21.06
C SER A 80 -4.15 -30.42 -21.20
N VAL A 81 -3.82 -29.14 -21.35
CA VAL A 81 -2.43 -28.69 -21.48
C VAL A 81 -1.63 -28.96 -20.20
N SER A 82 -0.46 -29.58 -20.33
CA SER A 82 0.40 -29.86 -19.17
C SER A 82 1.00 -28.58 -18.58
N SER A 83 1.23 -28.58 -17.27
CA SER A 83 1.91 -27.49 -16.56
C SER A 83 3.33 -27.24 -17.09
N ARG A 84 4.05 -28.28 -17.53
CA ARG A 84 5.38 -28.16 -18.14
C ARG A 84 5.31 -27.40 -19.47
N THR A 85 4.32 -27.71 -20.29
CA THR A 85 4.09 -27.00 -21.56
C THR A 85 3.74 -25.53 -21.32
N LEU A 86 2.91 -25.24 -20.31
CA LEU A 86 2.60 -23.86 -19.92
C LEU A 86 3.84 -23.10 -19.45
N ALA A 87 4.66 -23.70 -18.58
CA ALA A 87 5.91 -23.11 -18.10
C ALA A 87 6.86 -22.77 -19.26
N ASN A 88 7.06 -23.70 -20.21
CA ASN A 88 7.89 -23.48 -21.38
C ASN A 88 7.36 -22.33 -22.27
N LYS A 89 6.03 -22.23 -22.44
CA LYS A 89 5.40 -21.13 -23.18
C LYS A 89 5.60 -19.78 -22.49
N LEU A 90 5.54 -19.74 -21.16
CA LEU A 90 5.77 -18.52 -20.38
C LEU A 90 7.24 -18.11 -20.39
N PHE A 91 8.15 -19.07 -20.28
CA PHE A 91 9.59 -18.85 -20.38
C PHE A 91 9.96 -18.21 -21.73
N LYS A 92 9.42 -18.76 -22.84
CA LYS A 92 9.58 -18.17 -24.18
C LYS A 92 9.05 -16.74 -24.30
N LYS A 93 8.12 -16.34 -23.43
CA LYS A 93 7.57 -14.97 -23.35
C LYS A 93 8.34 -14.06 -22.39
N GLY A 94 9.49 -14.49 -21.85
CA GLY A 94 10.34 -13.70 -20.98
C GLY A 94 9.94 -13.71 -19.51
N VAL A 95 9.04 -14.60 -19.09
CA VAL A 95 8.69 -14.80 -17.67
C VAL A 95 9.72 -15.75 -17.06
N LYS A 96 10.51 -15.25 -16.10
CA LYS A 96 11.53 -16.02 -15.37
C LYS A 96 11.00 -16.51 -14.02
#